data_AF-K1U8U7-F1
#
_entry.id   AF-K1U8U7-F1
#
_cell.length_a   1.000
_cell.length_b   1.000
_cell.length_c   1.000
_cell.angle_alpha   90.00
_cell.angle_beta   90.00
_cell.angle_gamma   90.00
#
_symmetry.space_group_name_H-M   'P 1'
#
loop_
_entity.id
_entity.type
_entity.pdbx_description
1 polymer ?
#
loop_
_entity_poly.entity_id
_entity_poly.type
_entity_poly.pdbx_seq_one_letter_code
_entity_poly.pdbx_strand_id
1 'polypeptide(L)' 'MPAGIIQMAKVYIAKKRKIGVGDKMAGRHGNKGIVSRVVRQEDMPFLADGTPVDIVLNPL' A
#
# COMPACT_ATOMS: atom_id res chain seq x y z
N MET A 1 -23.58 -17.25 -22.31
CA MET A 1 -24.52 -16.86 -21.22
C MET A 1 -25.52 -18.00 -21.06
N PRO A 2 -25.92 -18.37 -19.84
CA PRO A 2 -26.90 -19.45 -19.64
C PRO A 2 -28.19 -19.15 -20.41
N ALA A 3 -28.79 -20.18 -21.01
CA ALA A 3 -30.08 -20.06 -21.66
C ALA A 3 -31.17 -19.74 -20.62
N GLY A 4 -32.06 -18.78 -20.91
CA GLY A 4 -33.15 -18.38 -20.02
C GLY A 4 -32.99 -17.02 -19.31
N ILE A 5 -31.90 -16.28 -19.52
CA ILE A 5 -31.76 -14.91 -19.00
C ILE A 5 -32.45 -13.93 -19.94
N ILE A 6 -33.45 -13.20 -19.42
CA ILE A 6 -34.24 -12.21 -20.18
C ILE A 6 -33.59 -10.82 -20.13
N GLN A 7 -32.97 -10.44 -19.00
CA GLN A 7 -32.24 -9.17 -18.86
C GLN A 7 -31.15 -9.28 -17.78
N MET A 8 -30.06 -8.50 -17.94
CA MET A 8 -28.92 -8.50 -17.03
C MET A 8 -28.47 -7.06 -16.75
N ALA A 9 -28.23 -6.74 -15.48
CA ALA A 9 -27.62 -5.48 -15.06
C ALA A 9 -26.21 -5.74 -14.50
N LYS A 10 -25.24 -4.91 -14.90
CA LYS A 10 -23.89 -4.86 -14.31
C LYS A 10 -23.71 -3.51 -13.64
N VAL A 11 -23.33 -3.53 -12.36
CA VAL A 11 -22.99 -2.32 -11.60
C VAL A 11 -21.50 -2.36 -11.30
N TYR A 12 -20.80 -1.28 -11.66
CA TYR A 12 -19.39 -1.11 -11.36
C TYR A 12 -19.24 -0.26 -10.10
N ILE A 13 -18.57 -0.79 -9.08
CA ILE A 13 -18.27 -0.07 -7.84
C ILE A 13 -16.77 0.18 -7.81
N ALA A 14 -16.38 1.45 -7.65
CA ALA A 14 -14.99 1.84 -7.43
C ALA A 14 -14.74 2.05 -5.94
N LYS A 15 -13.59 1.56 -5.45
CA LYS A 15 -13.11 1.79 -4.08
C LYS A 15 -11.65 2.23 -4.12
N LYS A 16 -11.33 3.33 -3.44
CA LYS A 16 -9.94 3.73 -3.19
C LYS A 16 -9.43 3.01 -1.94
N ARG A 17 -8.46 2.10 -2.10
CA ARG A 17 -7.80 1.43 -0.96
C ARG A 17 -6.60 2.26 -0.51
N LYS A 18 -6.45 2.47 0.80
CA LYS A 18 -5.24 3.02 1.41
C LYS A 18 -4.23 1.90 1.65
N ILE A 19 -2.95 2.25 1.70
CA ILE A 19 -1.90 1.30 2.09
C ILE A 19 -2.06 0.88 3.55
N GLY A 20 -1.75 -0.38 3.86
CA GLY A 20 -1.82 -0.91 5.21
C GLY A 20 -0.71 -1.91 5.52
N VAL A 21 -0.64 -2.31 6.79
CA VAL A 21 0.24 -3.40 7.24
C VAL A 21 -0.11 -4.68 6.49
N GLY A 22 0.90 -5.40 6.01
CA GLY A 22 0.72 -6.59 5.19
C GLY A 22 0.70 -6.33 3.68
N ASP A 23 0.62 -5.07 3.24
CA ASP A 23 0.74 -4.75 1.81
C ASP A 23 2.17 -5.00 1.31
N LYS A 24 2.27 -5.62 0.13
CA LYS A 24 3.55 -5.87 -0.54
C LYS A 24 3.98 -4.65 -1.37
N MET A 25 5.22 -4.24 -1.18
CA MET A 25 5.87 -3.18 -1.95
C MET A 25 7.15 -3.70 -2.62
N ALA A 26 7.55 -3.06 -3.71
CA ALA A 26 8.79 -3.37 -4.42
C ALA A 26 9.45 -2.07 -4.90
N GLY A 27 10.78 -2.02 -4.81
CA GLY A 27 11.58 -0.96 -5.40
C GLY A 27 11.97 -1.26 -6.84
N ARG A 28 12.64 -0.31 -7.48
CA ARG A 28 13.03 -0.38 -8.90
C ARG A 28 14.25 -1.26 -9.16
N HIS A 29 14.95 -1.69 -8.11
CA HIS A 29 16.19 -2.47 -8.19
C HIS A 29 16.01 -3.92 -7.67
N GLY A 30 14.78 -4.44 -7.73
CA GLY A 30 14.49 -5.83 -7.37
C GLY A 30 14.29 -6.11 -5.88
N ASN A 31 14.47 -5.12 -5.01
CA ASN A 31 14.15 -5.23 -3.58
C ASN A 31 12.63 -5.34 -3.37
N LYS A 32 12.19 -6.32 -2.59
CA LYS A 32 10.78 -6.58 -2.25
C LYS A 32 10.62 -6.54 -0.73
N GLY A 33 9.49 -6.05 -0.24
CA GLY A 33 9.18 -6.00 1.19
C GLY A 33 7.68 -6.01 1.45
N ILE A 34 7.32 -6.32 2.69
CA ILE A 34 5.96 -6.19 3.21
C ILE A 34 5.96 -5.03 4.21
N VAL A 35 4.93 -4.18 4.19
CA VAL A 35 4.76 -3.13 5.21
C VAL A 35 4.59 -3.79 6.58
N SER A 36 5.57 -3.61 7.47
CA SER A 36 5.59 -4.24 8.79
C SER A 36 4.77 -3.49 9.83
N ARG A 37 4.84 -2.15 9.83
CA ARG A 37 4.13 -1.27 10.76
C ARG A 37 3.94 0.11 10.14
N VAL A 38 2.84 0.77 10.50
CA VAL A 38 2.62 2.20 10.27
C VAL A 38 2.77 2.89 11.62
N VAL A 39 3.67 3.86 11.72
CA VAL A 39 3.96 4.62 12.94
C VAL A 39 3.58 6.09 12.75
N ARG A 40 3.53 6.83 13.86
CA ARG A 40 3.32 8.28 13.81
C ARG A 40 4.63 8.99 13.47
N GLN A 41 4.51 10.23 13.01
CA GLN A 41 5.64 11.01 12.50
C GLN A 41 6.67 11.33 13.61
N GLU A 42 6.20 11.53 14.84
CA GLU A 42 7.04 11.75 16.03
C GLU A 42 7.92 10.55 16.41
N ASP A 43 7.55 9.34 15.97
CA ASP A 43 8.28 8.11 16.27
C ASP A 43 9.33 7.78 15.18
N MET A 44 9.43 8.60 14.12
CA MET A 44 10.36 8.39 13.00
C MET A 44 11.72 9.06 13.26
N PRO A 45 12.82 8.54 12.69
CA PRO A 45 14.09 9.25 12.67
C PRO A 45 13.96 10.59 11.92
N PHE A 46 14.70 11.60 12.38
CA PHE A 46 14.72 12.94 11.82
C PHE A 46 16.06 13.24 11.15
N LEU A 47 16.00 14.00 10.05
CA LEU A 47 17.15 14.63 9.41
C LEU A 47 17.64 15.83 10.24
N ALA A 48 18.81 16.37 9.89
CA ALA A 48 19.44 17.47 10.64
C ALA A 48 18.61 18.78 10.63
N ASP A 49 17.72 18.94 9.64
CA ASP A 49 16.78 20.05 9.52
C ASP A 49 15.46 19.82 10.29
N GLY A 50 15.30 18.66 10.94
CA GLY A 50 14.08 18.27 11.64
C GLY A 50 13.02 17.60 10.77
N THR A 51 13.31 17.30 9.49
CA THR A 51 12.37 16.55 8.62
C THR A 51 12.38 15.06 8.96
N PRO A 52 11.24 14.41 9.24
CA PRO A 52 11.19 12.97 9.49
C PRO A 52 11.32 12.16 8.20
N VAL A 53 11.89 10.96 8.33
CA VAL A 53 11.98 9.99 7.24
C VAL A 53 10.63 9.32 6.98
N ASP A 54 10.29 9.03 5.72
CA ASP A 54 9.03 8.36 5.36
C ASP A 54 9.11 6.81 5.45
N ILE A 55 10.24 6.22 5.05
CA ILE A 55 10.44 4.77 4.98
C ILE A 55 11.83 4.41 5.50
N VAL A 56 11.89 3.46 6.43
CA VAL A 56 13.15 2.84 6.88
C VAL A 56 13.31 1.48 6.22
N LEU A 57 14.43 1.26 5.54
CA LEU A 57 14.78 -0.01 4.90
C LEU A 57 15.90 -0.71 5.67
N ASN A 58 15.90 -2.03 5.66
CA ASN A 58 17.00 -2.84 6.18
C ASN A 58 18.17 -2.83 5.18
N PRO A 59 19.42 -2.53 5.61
CA PRO A 59 20.58 -2.58 4.73
C PRO A 59 21.14 -4.00 4.47
N LEU A 60 20.63 -5.01 5.19
CA LEU A 60 21.03 -6.43 5.04
C LEU A 60 20.12 -7.19 4.08
#